data_AF-A0A520IAY0-F1
#
_entry.id   AF-A0A520IAY0-F1
#
_cell.length_a   1.000
_cell.length_b   1.000
_cell.length_c   1.000
_cell.angle_alpha   90.00
_cell.angle_beta   90.00
_cell.angle_gamma   90.00
#
_symmetry.space_group_name_H-M   'P 1'
#
loop_
_entity.id
_entity.type
_entity.pdbx_description
1 polymer ?
#
loop_
_entity_poly.entity_id
_entity_poly.type
_entity_poly.pdbx_seq_one_letter_code
_entity_poly.pdbx_strand_id
1 'polypeptide(L)'
;MDPARRPQLSAAYADHAEPDLGALVDRWLASFEQALVARDSAALRAVLGEECHWRDLLAFTWSITPHDDTDTVITGLIEAQTRVQASGFTLARDRTPPRIVTRHGRESIEAIFTFETGNGRGDGLVRLLADDPTRAWVLATSLNELKGHEEPVGKRRPVDPASSRTFGGANWSDLRAEEQAFEDREPAVVIIGAGQAGLAIAARLGLLGVDTLVIDRNARIGDTWRNRYHSLALHNQVNLNQMPYLPWPPNWPKYLQK
;
A
#
# COMPACT_ATOMS: atom_id res chain seq x y z
N MET A 1 -12.07 31.85 -57.36
CA MET A 1 -13.41 31.73 -56.76
C MET A 1 -13.26 31.23 -55.34
N ASP A 2 -13.33 32.13 -54.38
CA ASP A 2 -14.13 31.94 -53.17
C ASP A 2 -15.63 32.03 -53.61
N PRO A 3 -16.68 31.46 -52.94
CA PRO A 3 -16.79 30.96 -51.56
C PRO A 3 -17.25 29.46 -51.51
N ALA A 4 -17.76 28.83 -50.43
CA ALA A 4 -18.27 29.33 -49.15
C ALA A 4 -18.28 28.33 -47.97
N ARG A 5 -18.33 28.90 -46.76
CA ARG A 5 -19.07 28.47 -45.54
C ARG A 5 -19.21 26.97 -45.22
N ARG A 6 -18.37 26.50 -44.29
CA ARG A 6 -18.84 25.65 -43.19
C ARG A 6 -19.26 26.56 -42.01
N PRO A 7 -20.35 26.27 -41.28
CA PRO A 7 -20.81 27.13 -40.19
C PRO A 7 -19.83 27.08 -39.01
N GLN A 8 -19.37 28.25 -38.57
CA GLN A 8 -18.76 28.39 -37.24
C GLN A 8 -19.87 28.28 -36.20
N LEU A 9 -19.89 27.16 -35.46
CA LEU A 9 -20.68 27.06 -34.23
C LEU A 9 -19.99 27.89 -33.14
N SER A 10 -20.30 29.18 -33.14
CA SER A 10 -20.10 30.04 -31.97
C SER A 10 -21.14 29.68 -30.93
N ALA A 11 -20.74 28.89 -29.93
CA ALA A 11 -21.44 28.77 -28.65
C ALA A 11 -20.41 28.99 -27.54
N ALA A 12 -20.71 29.91 -26.63
CA ALA A 12 -19.79 30.25 -25.55
C ALA A 12 -19.63 29.05 -24.61
N TYR A 13 -18.43 28.49 -24.56
CA TYR A 13 -18.02 27.74 -23.37
C TYR A 13 -17.88 28.76 -22.25
N ALA A 14 -18.89 28.77 -21.36
CA ALA A 14 -18.73 29.40 -20.05
C ALA A 14 -17.53 28.73 -19.36
N ASP A 15 -16.61 29.55 -18.88
CA ASP A 15 -15.34 29.13 -18.28
C ASP A 15 -15.59 28.59 -16.86
N HIS A 16 -16.36 27.50 -16.79
CA HIS A 16 -16.46 26.66 -15.61
C HIS A 16 -15.15 25.91 -15.46
N ALA A 17 -14.15 26.60 -14.89
CA ALA A 17 -12.91 25.97 -14.46
C ALA A 17 -13.26 24.72 -13.65
N GLU A 18 -12.83 23.55 -14.13
CA GLU A 18 -13.07 22.30 -13.42
C GLU A 18 -12.58 22.44 -11.98
N PRO A 19 -13.37 22.01 -10.98
CA PRO A 19 -13.00 22.20 -9.58
C PRO A 19 -11.67 21.49 -9.31
N ASP A 20 -10.70 22.23 -8.76
CA ASP A 20 -9.40 21.68 -8.38
C ASP A 20 -9.58 20.62 -7.28
N LEU A 21 -9.66 19.37 -7.71
CA LEU A 21 -9.83 18.19 -6.87
C LEU A 21 -8.66 18.01 -5.90
N GLY A 22 -7.45 18.46 -6.29
CA GLY A 22 -6.28 18.47 -5.43
C GLY A 22 -6.47 19.44 -4.27
N ALA A 23 -6.84 20.69 -4.56
CA ALA A 23 -7.10 21.69 -3.54
C ALA A 23 -8.32 21.35 -2.64
N LEU A 24 -9.33 20.64 -3.15
CA LEU A 24 -10.43 20.11 -2.34
C LEU A 24 -9.93 19.06 -1.34
N VAL A 25 -9.15 18.08 -1.81
CA VAL A 25 -8.59 17.02 -0.96
C VAL A 25 -7.58 17.56 0.05
N ASP A 26 -6.68 18.47 -0.35
CA ASP A 26 -5.70 19.10 0.56
C ASP A 26 -6.42 19.86 1.70
N ARG A 27 -7.55 20.55 1.43
CA ARG A 27 -8.38 21.20 2.47
C ARG A 27 -9.06 20.18 3.39
N TRP A 28 -9.56 19.07 2.84
CA TRP A 28 -10.16 18.01 3.65
C TRP A 28 -9.12 17.36 4.58
N LEU A 29 -7.94 17.01 4.06
CA LEU A 29 -6.85 16.40 4.85
C LEU A 29 -6.42 17.30 6.00
N ALA A 30 -6.25 18.60 5.77
CA ALA A 30 -5.91 19.56 6.81
C ALA A 30 -7.00 19.65 7.91
N SER A 31 -8.28 19.63 7.51
CA SER A 31 -9.42 19.66 8.44
C SER A 31 -9.53 18.37 9.26
N PHE A 32 -9.30 17.22 8.61
CA PHE A 32 -9.24 15.91 9.24
C PHE A 32 -8.09 15.78 10.24
N GLU A 33 -6.88 16.20 9.87
CA GLU A 33 -5.73 16.20 10.77
C GLU A 33 -5.97 17.09 12.00
N GLN A 34 -6.51 18.31 11.80
CA GLN A 34 -6.83 19.20 12.91
C GLN A 34 -7.85 18.57 13.88
N ALA A 35 -8.93 17.98 13.35
CA ALA A 35 -9.95 17.31 14.15
C ALA A 35 -9.41 16.08 14.88
N LEU A 36 -8.60 15.27 14.21
CA LEU A 36 -7.96 14.07 14.75
C LEU A 36 -6.97 14.41 15.87
N VAL A 37 -6.06 15.35 15.65
CA VAL A 37 -5.06 15.80 16.64
C VAL A 37 -5.74 16.43 17.87
N ALA A 38 -6.79 17.23 17.65
CA ALA A 38 -7.62 17.74 18.75
C ALA A 38 -8.40 16.65 19.50
N ARG A 39 -8.61 15.48 18.86
CA ARG A 39 -9.53 14.41 19.27
C ARG A 39 -10.97 14.92 19.48
N ASP A 40 -11.36 15.86 18.61
CA ASP A 40 -12.68 16.49 18.65
C ASP A 40 -13.68 15.66 17.83
N SER A 41 -14.61 15.00 18.52
CA SER A 41 -15.62 14.14 17.91
C SER A 41 -16.65 14.91 17.08
N ALA A 42 -16.90 16.19 17.38
CA ALA A 42 -17.80 17.04 16.60
C ALA A 42 -17.12 17.52 15.31
N ALA A 43 -15.84 17.92 15.39
CA ALA A 43 -15.05 18.26 14.22
C ALA A 43 -14.81 17.04 13.31
N LEU A 44 -14.54 15.86 13.88
CA LEU A 44 -14.45 14.62 13.10
C LEU A 44 -15.78 14.29 12.42
N ARG A 45 -16.92 14.44 13.10
CA ARG A 45 -18.25 14.28 12.47
C ARG A 45 -18.57 15.33 11.40
N ALA A 46 -17.91 16.49 11.40
CA ALA A 46 -18.09 17.48 10.34
C ALA A 46 -17.34 17.09 9.05
N VAL A 47 -16.19 16.41 9.16
CA VAL A 47 -15.36 15.98 8.01
C VAL A 47 -15.63 14.54 7.55
N LEU A 48 -16.29 13.73 8.38
CA LEU A 48 -16.80 12.40 8.04
C LEU A 48 -18.29 12.52 7.69
N GLY A 49 -18.74 11.85 6.64
CA GLY A 49 -20.15 11.89 6.21
C GLY A 49 -21.12 11.32 7.26
N GLU A 50 -22.42 11.53 7.06
CA GLU A 50 -23.46 10.86 7.87
C GLU A 50 -23.33 9.33 7.78
N GLU A 51 -22.85 8.85 6.64
CA GLU A 51 -22.40 7.48 6.41
C GLU A 51 -20.91 7.52 6.06
N CYS A 52 -20.06 6.96 6.92
CA CYS A 52 -18.63 6.82 6.69
C CYS A 52 -18.14 5.42 7.04
N HIS A 53 -17.34 4.83 6.16
CA HIS A 53 -16.72 3.52 6.35
C HIS A 53 -15.20 3.68 6.44
N TRP A 54 -14.58 3.12 7.48
CA TRP A 54 -13.13 3.13 7.65
C TRP A 54 -12.56 1.73 7.69
N ARG A 55 -11.50 1.48 6.92
CA ARG A 55 -10.70 0.26 7.02
C ARG A 55 -9.26 0.59 7.38
N ASP A 56 -8.85 0.21 8.58
CA ASP A 56 -7.45 0.27 8.98
C ASP A 56 -6.70 -1.02 8.64
N LEU A 57 -5.48 -0.85 8.15
CA LEU A 57 -4.50 -1.89 7.89
C LEU A 57 -3.24 -1.56 8.70
N LEU A 58 -3.28 -1.93 9.99
CA LEU A 58 -2.21 -1.83 10.97
C LEU A 58 -1.80 -0.40 11.42
N ALA A 59 -2.26 0.67 10.79
CA ALA A 59 -1.72 2.02 11.04
C ALA A 59 -2.21 2.66 12.34
N PHE A 60 -3.47 2.42 12.72
CA PHE A 60 -4.09 2.95 13.93
C PHE A 60 -4.36 1.85 14.97
N THR A 61 -4.83 0.69 14.50
CA THR A 61 -5.33 -0.40 15.37
C THR A 61 -4.31 -1.51 15.60
N TRP A 62 -3.20 -1.53 14.85
CA TRP A 62 -2.27 -2.67 14.75
C TRP A 62 -2.95 -3.99 14.33
N SER A 63 -4.11 -3.89 13.67
CA SER A 63 -4.91 -5.01 13.16
C SER A 63 -5.48 -4.68 11.77
N ILE A 64 -6.22 -5.62 11.19
CA ILE A 64 -7.07 -5.38 10.02
C ILE A 64 -8.48 -5.13 10.55
N THR A 65 -8.86 -3.86 10.71
CA THR A 65 -10.11 -3.47 11.39
C THR A 65 -11.03 -2.70 10.44
N PRO A 66 -12.22 -3.23 10.12
CA PRO A 66 -13.30 -2.46 9.51
C PRO A 66 -14.12 -1.72 10.57
N HIS A 67 -14.63 -0.55 10.20
CA HIS A 67 -15.64 0.24 10.89
C HIS A 67 -16.69 0.64 9.84
N ASP A 68 -17.94 0.24 10.05
CA ASP A 68 -19.00 0.29 9.03
C ASP A 68 -20.00 1.45 9.24
N ASP A 69 -19.72 2.34 10.20
CA ASP A 69 -20.53 3.53 10.51
C ASP A 69 -19.68 4.67 11.11
N THR A 70 -20.17 5.90 11.00
CA THR A 70 -19.44 7.11 11.42
C THR A 70 -19.16 7.17 12.93
N ASP A 71 -19.98 6.58 13.79
CA ASP A 71 -19.77 6.62 15.24
C ASP A 71 -18.65 5.67 15.66
N THR A 72 -18.59 4.47 15.08
CA THR A 72 -17.49 3.53 15.29
C THR A 72 -16.18 4.02 14.66
N VAL A 73 -16.24 4.73 13.52
CA VAL A 73 -15.07 5.42 12.92
C VAL A 73 -14.50 6.46 13.88
N ILE A 74 -15.33 7.40 14.35
CA ILE A 74 -14.90 8.49 15.25
C ILE A 74 -14.31 7.93 16.54
N THR A 75 -14.98 6.95 17.14
CA THR A 75 -14.52 6.30 18.38
C THR A 75 -13.16 5.64 18.18
N GLY A 76 -13.01 4.81 17.13
CA GLY A 76 -11.76 4.13 16.83
C GLY A 76 -10.59 5.08 16.53
N LEU A 77 -10.84 6.16 15.78
CA LEU A 77 -9.85 7.20 15.50
C LEU A 77 -9.39 7.90 16.78
N ILE A 78 -10.31 8.36 17.64
CA ILE A 78 -9.99 9.05 18.89
C ILE A 78 -9.21 8.14 19.86
N GLU A 79 -9.65 6.89 20.03
CA GLU A 79 -8.99 5.92 20.90
C GLU A 79 -7.57 5.59 20.41
N ALA A 80 -7.42 5.32 19.11
CA ALA A 80 -6.12 5.01 18.51
C ALA A 80 -5.16 6.21 18.56
N GLN A 81 -5.64 7.43 18.30
CA GLN A 81 -4.82 8.63 18.24
C GLN A 81 -4.07 8.92 19.55
N THR A 82 -4.61 8.50 20.70
CA THR A 82 -3.91 8.59 21.99
C THR A 82 -2.56 7.86 22.02
N ARG A 83 -2.40 6.82 21.17
CA ARG A 83 -1.20 6.00 21.05
C ARG A 83 -0.43 6.26 19.76
N VAL A 84 -1.12 6.33 18.62
CA VAL A 84 -0.44 6.37 17.31
C VAL A 84 0.02 7.76 16.88
N GLN A 85 -0.55 8.83 17.44
CA GLN A 85 -0.11 10.22 17.18
C GLN A 85 -0.01 10.53 15.67
N ALA A 86 -1.01 10.10 14.89
CA ALA A 86 -1.02 10.25 13.45
C ALA A 86 -1.09 11.73 13.04
N SER A 87 -0.27 12.12 12.06
CA SER A 87 -0.09 13.51 11.60
C SER A 87 0.56 13.56 10.22
N GLY A 88 0.64 14.75 9.63
CA GLY A 88 1.27 15.00 8.32
C GLY A 88 0.46 14.46 7.14
N PHE A 89 -0.87 14.61 7.19
CA PHE A 89 -1.77 14.12 6.15
C PHE A 89 -1.67 14.98 4.88
N THR A 90 -1.08 14.43 3.82
CA THR A 90 -0.83 15.18 2.56
C THR A 90 -1.18 14.37 1.32
N LEU A 91 -1.63 15.04 0.25
CA LEU A 91 -1.93 14.36 -1.01
C LEU A 91 -0.68 13.69 -1.62
N ALA A 92 -0.79 12.42 -2.00
CA ALA A 92 0.32 11.63 -2.55
C ALA A 92 0.58 11.98 -4.03
N ARG A 93 1.38 13.04 -4.28
CA ARG A 93 1.57 13.64 -5.62
C ARG A 93 2.36 12.77 -6.61
N ASP A 94 3.02 11.72 -6.14
CA ASP A 94 3.71 10.70 -6.95
C ASP A 94 2.80 9.51 -7.33
N ARG A 95 1.55 9.51 -6.86
CA ARG A 95 0.55 8.46 -7.09
C ARG A 95 -0.52 8.92 -8.08
N THR A 96 -1.54 8.08 -8.27
CA THR A 96 -2.71 8.42 -9.08
C THR A 96 -3.36 9.72 -8.58
N PRO A 97 -3.46 10.78 -9.41
CA PRO A 97 -4.08 12.04 -9.00
C PRO A 97 -5.55 11.88 -8.57
N PRO A 98 -6.08 12.82 -7.76
CA PRO A 98 -7.50 12.88 -7.42
C PRO A 98 -8.39 12.84 -8.66
N ARG A 99 -9.47 12.07 -8.58
CA ARG A 99 -10.38 11.85 -9.71
C ARG A 99 -11.80 11.57 -9.24
N ILE A 100 -12.77 11.94 -10.06
CA ILE A 100 -14.17 11.57 -9.84
C ILE A 100 -14.36 10.09 -10.21
N VAL A 101 -15.00 9.33 -9.33
CA VAL A 101 -15.36 7.93 -9.54
C VAL A 101 -16.75 7.63 -9.00
N THR A 102 -17.49 6.78 -9.71
CA THR A 102 -18.72 6.17 -9.18
C THR A 102 -18.39 4.84 -8.48
N ARG A 103 -18.93 4.65 -7.28
CA ARG A 103 -18.86 3.39 -6.50
C ARG A 103 -20.22 3.14 -5.87
N HIS A 104 -20.77 1.94 -6.00
CA HIS A 104 -22.10 1.60 -5.47
C HIS A 104 -23.22 2.62 -5.83
N GLY A 105 -23.13 3.24 -7.01
CA GLY A 105 -24.07 4.27 -7.46
C GLY A 105 -23.83 5.69 -6.92
N ARG A 106 -22.90 5.88 -5.97
CA ARG A 106 -22.52 7.18 -5.42
C ARG A 106 -21.30 7.74 -6.14
N GLU A 107 -21.36 9.01 -6.52
CA GLU A 107 -20.24 9.75 -7.10
C GLU A 107 -19.34 10.31 -5.99
N SER A 108 -18.03 10.24 -6.20
CA SER A 108 -17.04 10.59 -5.16
C SER A 108 -15.71 11.03 -5.75
N ILE A 109 -14.99 11.89 -5.04
CA ILE A 109 -13.60 12.26 -5.35
C ILE A 109 -12.69 11.26 -4.65
N GLU A 110 -12.08 10.35 -5.41
CA GLU A 110 -11.13 9.33 -4.93
C GLU A 110 -9.70 9.89 -5.01
N ALA A 111 -8.99 9.87 -3.88
CA ALA A 111 -7.61 10.34 -3.77
C ALA A 111 -6.77 9.44 -2.84
N ILE A 112 -5.45 9.43 -3.08
CA ILE A 112 -4.46 8.75 -2.25
C ILE A 112 -3.67 9.82 -1.48
N PHE A 113 -3.49 9.61 -0.19
CA PHE A 113 -2.72 10.50 0.69
C PHE A 113 -1.62 9.73 1.42
N THR A 114 -0.63 10.43 1.93
CA THR A 114 0.39 9.91 2.85
C THR A 114 0.19 10.51 4.24
N PHE A 115 0.66 9.82 5.26
CA PHE A 115 0.71 10.30 6.65
C PHE A 115 1.81 9.58 7.44
N GLU A 116 2.14 10.08 8.62
CA GLU A 116 3.01 9.39 9.57
C GLU A 116 2.31 9.11 10.90
N THR A 117 2.79 8.12 11.63
CA THR A 117 2.46 7.85 13.03
C THR A 117 3.73 7.96 13.88
N GLY A 118 3.62 7.87 15.21
CA GLY A 118 4.78 7.77 16.09
C GLY A 118 5.70 6.58 15.75
N ASN A 119 5.14 5.50 15.20
CA ASN A 119 5.87 4.25 14.91
C ASN A 119 6.29 4.07 13.44
N GLY A 120 5.67 4.75 12.49
CA GLY A 120 5.85 4.42 11.07
C GLY A 120 5.33 5.46 10.09
N ARG A 121 5.30 5.07 8.81
CA ARG A 121 4.75 5.86 7.69
C ARG A 121 3.70 5.05 6.96
N GLY A 122 2.67 5.71 6.46
CA GLY A 122 1.53 5.06 5.83
C GLY A 122 0.97 5.80 4.63
N ASP A 123 0.28 5.05 3.79
CA ASP A 123 -0.61 5.59 2.76
C ASP A 123 -2.05 5.44 3.23
N GLY A 124 -2.92 6.33 2.76
CA GLY A 124 -4.35 6.15 2.85
C GLY A 124 -5.07 6.45 1.54
N LEU A 125 -6.34 6.06 1.50
CA LEU A 125 -7.27 6.38 0.43
C LEU A 125 -8.49 7.05 1.04
N VAL A 126 -8.92 8.15 0.45
CA VAL A 126 -10.18 8.83 0.81
C VAL A 126 -11.11 8.87 -0.39
N ARG A 127 -12.42 8.75 -0.13
CA ARG A 127 -13.48 9.11 -1.06
C ARG A 127 -14.35 10.18 -0.44
N LEU A 128 -14.22 11.41 -0.94
CA LEU A 128 -15.06 12.53 -0.56
C LEU A 128 -16.37 12.47 -1.36
N LEU A 129 -17.49 12.91 -0.76
CA LEU A 129 -18.74 13.06 -1.49
C LEU A 129 -18.57 14.11 -2.61
N ALA A 130 -19.11 13.85 -3.80
CA ALA A 130 -18.94 14.77 -4.92
C ALA A 130 -19.82 16.04 -4.80
N ASP A 131 -20.96 15.91 -4.14
CA ASP A 131 -21.92 16.98 -3.83
C ASP A 131 -21.55 17.76 -2.55
N ASP A 132 -20.92 17.11 -1.56
CA ASP A 132 -20.26 17.78 -0.43
C ASP A 132 -18.80 17.30 -0.23
N PRO A 133 -17.83 17.86 -0.98
CA PRO A 133 -16.41 17.53 -0.83
C PRO A 133 -15.78 17.87 0.52
N THR A 134 -16.53 18.41 1.49
CA THR A 134 -16.04 18.55 2.87
C THR A 134 -16.21 17.28 3.70
N ARG A 135 -16.93 16.27 3.18
CA ARG A 135 -17.25 15.02 3.89
C ARG A 135 -16.70 13.77 3.20
N ALA A 136 -16.04 12.91 3.97
CA ALA A 136 -15.60 11.58 3.51
C ALA A 136 -16.66 10.50 3.72
N TRP A 137 -16.90 9.70 2.69
CA TRP A 137 -17.74 8.48 2.74
C TRP A 137 -16.91 7.21 2.96
N VAL A 138 -15.68 7.16 2.43
CA VAL A 138 -14.76 6.05 2.66
C VAL A 138 -13.39 6.57 3.06
N LEU A 139 -12.84 6.00 4.11
CA LEU A 139 -11.46 6.16 4.55
C LEU A 139 -10.77 4.78 4.56
N ALA A 140 -9.52 4.72 4.12
CA ALA A 140 -8.65 3.58 4.35
C ALA A 140 -7.27 4.09 4.75
N THR A 141 -6.65 3.42 5.72
CA THR A 141 -5.33 3.74 6.24
C THR A 141 -4.48 2.48 6.26
N SER A 142 -3.22 2.57 5.84
CA SER A 142 -2.32 1.43 5.75
C SER A 142 -0.93 1.79 6.20
N LEU A 143 -0.36 1.00 7.11
CA LEU A 143 1.04 1.14 7.51
C LEU A 143 1.94 0.51 6.44
N ASN A 144 2.89 1.28 5.92
CA ASN A 144 3.78 0.85 4.84
C ASN A 144 5.17 0.47 5.37
N GLU A 145 5.71 1.23 6.31
CA GLU A 145 7.01 0.99 6.92
C GLU A 145 7.05 1.44 8.39
N LEU A 146 7.95 0.85 9.17
CA LEU A 146 8.25 1.23 10.55
C LEU A 146 9.49 2.12 10.59
N LYS A 147 9.44 3.19 11.39
CA LYS A 147 10.56 4.12 11.58
C LYS A 147 11.70 3.40 12.30
N GLY A 148 12.92 3.50 11.78
CA GLY A 148 14.10 2.77 12.27
C GLY A 148 14.22 1.33 11.77
N HIS A 149 13.22 0.83 11.03
CA HIS A 149 13.21 -0.48 10.38
C HIS A 149 12.80 -0.34 8.90
N GLU A 150 13.17 0.78 8.27
CA GLU A 150 12.86 1.04 6.86
C GLU A 150 13.56 0.05 5.93
N GLU A 151 12.88 -0.33 4.83
CA GLU A 151 13.38 -1.36 3.91
C GLU A 151 14.75 -0.97 3.31
N PRO A 152 15.79 -1.82 3.40
CA PRO A 152 17.15 -1.50 2.95
C PRO A 152 17.31 -1.64 1.43
N VAL A 153 16.64 -0.74 0.70
CA VAL A 153 16.65 -0.65 -0.78
C VAL A 153 17.37 0.60 -1.28
N GLY A 154 17.70 0.61 -2.58
CA GLY A 154 18.36 1.75 -3.24
C GLY A 154 19.71 2.10 -2.59
N LYS A 155 19.79 3.26 -1.96
CA LYS A 155 20.99 3.74 -1.22
C LYS A 155 21.22 3.01 0.10
N ARG A 156 20.21 2.34 0.66
CA ARG A 156 20.27 1.58 1.91
C ARG A 156 20.59 0.08 1.72
N ARG A 157 20.92 -0.36 0.50
CA ARG A 157 21.19 -1.77 0.20
C ARG A 157 22.28 -2.34 1.13
N PRO A 158 22.09 -3.55 1.69
CA PRO A 158 23.11 -4.18 2.52
C PRO A 158 24.38 -4.45 1.69
N VAL A 159 25.53 -4.32 2.34
CA VAL A 159 26.82 -4.74 1.78
C VAL A 159 27.05 -6.19 2.17
N ASP A 160 27.24 -7.06 1.17
CA ASP A 160 27.46 -8.49 1.39
C ASP A 160 28.76 -8.72 2.20
N PRO A 161 28.73 -9.40 3.36
CA PRO A 161 29.94 -9.78 4.10
C PRO A 161 30.94 -10.61 3.27
N ALA A 162 30.46 -11.44 2.34
CA ALA A 162 31.30 -12.20 1.41
C ALA A 162 31.97 -11.33 0.34
N SER A 163 31.58 -10.06 0.19
CA SER A 163 32.31 -9.08 -0.61
C SER A 163 33.56 -8.53 0.09
N SER A 164 33.71 -8.78 1.41
CA SER A 164 34.98 -8.54 2.09
C SER A 164 36.05 -9.45 1.49
N ARG A 165 37.16 -8.86 1.03
CA ARG A 165 38.26 -9.59 0.36
C ARG A 165 39.16 -10.34 1.36
N THR A 166 38.54 -10.98 2.35
CA THR A 166 39.21 -11.68 3.44
C THR A 166 39.69 -13.03 2.94
N PHE A 167 40.99 -13.15 2.66
CA PHE A 167 41.56 -14.37 2.10
C PHE A 167 41.44 -15.54 3.10
N GLY A 168 40.69 -16.58 2.74
CA GLY A 168 40.42 -17.73 3.62
C GLY A 168 39.16 -17.65 4.47
N GLY A 169 38.30 -16.64 4.27
CA GLY A 169 36.97 -16.59 4.91
C GLY A 169 35.94 -17.50 4.23
N ALA A 170 34.80 -17.71 4.92
CA ALA A 170 33.64 -18.41 4.39
C ALA A 170 33.10 -17.72 3.12
N ASN A 171 32.79 -18.52 2.09
CA ASN A 171 32.19 -18.02 0.86
C ASN A 171 30.65 -17.93 0.97
N TRP A 172 30.00 -17.30 -0.01
CA TRP A 172 28.53 -17.13 -0.02
C TRP A 172 27.75 -18.44 0.19
N SER A 173 28.21 -19.56 -0.38
CA SER A 173 27.57 -20.87 -0.21
C SER A 173 27.75 -21.45 1.19
N ASP A 174 28.87 -21.14 1.85
CA ASP A 174 29.15 -21.61 3.22
C ASP A 174 28.24 -20.84 4.19
N LEU A 175 28.24 -19.50 4.08
CA LEU A 175 27.37 -18.60 4.85
C LEU A 175 25.89 -18.95 4.65
N ARG A 176 25.49 -19.29 3.42
CA ARG A 176 24.10 -19.69 3.13
C ARG A 176 23.74 -21.05 3.71
N ALA A 177 24.69 -21.98 3.83
CA ALA A 177 24.46 -23.27 4.49
C ALA A 177 24.32 -23.09 6.01
N GLU A 178 25.20 -22.27 6.63
CA GLU A 178 25.13 -21.88 8.04
C GLU A 178 23.81 -21.18 8.39
N GLU A 179 23.39 -20.20 7.58
CA GLU A 179 22.11 -19.50 7.73
C GLU A 179 20.89 -20.46 7.69
N GLN A 180 20.98 -21.52 6.89
CA GLN A 180 19.93 -22.54 6.73
C GLN A 180 19.94 -23.63 7.79
N ALA A 181 21.03 -23.80 8.53
CA ALA A 181 21.21 -24.92 9.45
C ALA A 181 20.47 -24.71 10.78
N PHE A 182 20.40 -23.47 11.28
CA PHE A 182 19.80 -23.13 12.58
C PHE A 182 20.36 -24.00 13.75
N GLU A 183 21.65 -24.34 13.69
CA GLU A 183 22.32 -25.16 14.71
C GLU A 183 22.61 -24.40 16.01
N ASP A 184 22.73 -23.07 15.92
CA ASP A 184 23.16 -22.17 17.01
C ASP A 184 22.03 -21.29 17.59
N ARG A 185 20.86 -21.25 16.94
CA ARG A 185 19.75 -20.33 17.26
C ARG A 185 18.38 -20.84 16.78
N GLU A 186 17.32 -20.39 17.46
CA GLU A 186 15.93 -20.62 17.01
C GLU A 186 15.44 -19.47 16.10
N PRO A 187 14.65 -19.76 15.05
CA PRO A 187 14.09 -18.74 14.16
C PRO A 187 13.07 -17.85 14.89
N ALA A 188 13.15 -16.53 14.65
CA ALA A 188 12.11 -15.60 15.09
C ALA A 188 10.77 -15.81 14.35
N VAL A 189 10.80 -16.29 13.10
CA VAL A 189 9.62 -16.61 12.29
C VAL A 189 9.78 -17.96 11.58
N VAL A 190 8.77 -18.83 11.70
CA VAL A 190 8.67 -20.06 10.91
C VAL A 190 7.56 -19.91 9.86
N ILE A 191 7.92 -20.04 8.58
CA ILE A 191 7.01 -20.00 7.44
C ILE A 191 6.74 -21.42 6.94
N ILE A 192 5.48 -21.84 6.99
CA ILE A 192 5.04 -23.14 6.49
C ILE A 192 4.59 -23.00 5.03
N GLY A 193 5.47 -23.43 4.11
CA GLY A 193 5.25 -23.49 2.67
C GLY A 193 6.11 -22.51 1.87
N ALA A 194 7.10 -23.03 1.13
CA ALA A 194 7.89 -22.32 0.11
C ALA A 194 7.12 -22.16 -1.22
N GLY A 195 5.81 -21.89 -1.14
CA GLY A 195 5.01 -21.39 -2.25
C GLY A 195 5.24 -19.90 -2.51
N GLN A 196 4.56 -19.33 -3.51
CA GLN A 196 4.74 -17.92 -3.89
C GLN A 196 4.52 -16.95 -2.70
N ALA A 197 3.50 -17.17 -1.88
CA ALA A 197 3.21 -16.35 -0.70
C ALA A 197 4.32 -16.47 0.38
N GLY A 198 4.71 -17.69 0.75
CA GLY A 198 5.73 -17.91 1.78
C GLY A 198 7.12 -17.40 1.36
N LEU A 199 7.50 -17.60 0.09
CA LEU A 199 8.73 -17.01 -0.46
C LEU A 199 8.69 -15.48 -0.52
N ALA A 200 7.52 -14.88 -0.80
CA ALA A 200 7.37 -13.44 -0.82
C ALA A 200 7.53 -12.85 0.60
N ILE A 201 6.95 -13.49 1.62
CA ILE A 201 7.13 -13.09 3.02
C ILE A 201 8.59 -13.30 3.44
N ALA A 202 9.19 -14.46 3.16
CA ALA A 202 10.58 -14.76 3.50
C ALA A 202 11.56 -13.76 2.88
N ALA A 203 11.36 -13.36 1.62
CA ALA A 203 12.19 -12.37 0.95
C ALA A 203 12.14 -11.01 1.66
N ARG A 204 10.96 -10.57 2.12
CA ARG A 204 10.82 -9.29 2.85
C ARG A 204 11.39 -9.37 4.26
N LEU A 205 11.08 -10.43 5.00
CA LEU A 205 11.57 -10.62 6.38
C LEU A 205 13.10 -10.72 6.40
N GLY A 206 13.69 -11.53 5.52
CA GLY A 206 15.15 -11.63 5.39
C GLY A 206 15.81 -10.31 5.01
N LEU A 207 15.21 -9.52 4.10
CA LEU A 207 15.72 -8.19 3.76
C LEU A 207 15.63 -7.21 4.95
N LEU A 208 14.60 -7.33 5.80
CA LEU A 208 14.46 -6.56 7.04
C LEU A 208 15.32 -7.10 8.20
N GLY A 209 16.15 -8.13 7.99
CA GLY A 209 16.97 -8.76 9.02
C GLY A 209 16.18 -9.56 10.06
N VAL A 210 14.93 -9.93 9.76
CA VAL A 210 14.11 -10.79 10.61
C VAL A 210 14.44 -12.25 10.34
N ASP A 211 14.96 -12.91 11.36
CA ASP A 211 15.39 -14.30 11.28
C ASP A 211 14.22 -15.24 10.96
N THR A 212 14.32 -15.95 9.82
CA THR A 212 13.18 -16.62 9.19
C THR A 212 13.55 -18.00 8.64
N LEU A 213 12.95 -19.05 9.19
CA LEU A 213 13.02 -20.42 8.67
C LEU A 213 11.82 -20.70 7.75
N VAL A 214 12.06 -21.20 6.54
CA VAL A 214 11.01 -21.63 5.61
C VAL A 214 11.03 -23.15 5.46
N ILE A 215 9.91 -23.81 5.75
CA ILE A 215 9.75 -25.26 5.67
C ILE A 215 8.73 -25.59 4.58
N ASP A 216 9.05 -26.48 3.65
CA ASP A 216 8.11 -26.98 2.64
C ASP A 216 8.10 -28.52 2.60
N ARG A 217 6.99 -29.10 2.15
CA ARG A 217 6.79 -30.55 2.00
C ARG A 217 7.29 -31.11 0.67
N ASN A 218 7.56 -30.26 -0.32
CA ASN A 218 8.07 -30.64 -1.63
C ASN A 218 9.60 -30.64 -1.62
N ALA A 219 10.20 -31.49 -2.44
CA ALA A 219 11.66 -31.60 -2.53
C ALA A 219 12.34 -30.35 -3.13
N ARG A 220 11.63 -29.54 -3.93
CA ARG A 220 12.20 -28.35 -4.58
C ARG A 220 11.24 -27.16 -4.53
N ILE A 221 11.83 -25.97 -4.41
CA ILE A 221 11.11 -24.70 -4.56
C ILE A 221 10.43 -24.66 -5.94
N GLY A 222 9.16 -24.22 -5.94
CA GLY A 222 8.33 -24.14 -7.15
C GLY A 222 7.62 -25.45 -7.53
N ASP A 223 7.85 -26.58 -6.85
CA ASP A 223 7.17 -27.83 -7.17
C ASP A 223 5.65 -27.78 -6.92
N THR A 224 5.19 -26.91 -6.01
CA THR A 224 3.77 -26.52 -5.84
C THR A 224 3.10 -26.05 -7.15
N TRP A 225 3.88 -25.52 -8.10
CA TRP A 225 3.46 -25.18 -9.46
C TRP A 225 3.83 -26.27 -10.48
N ARG A 226 5.05 -26.83 -10.41
CA ARG A 226 5.52 -27.90 -11.31
C ARG A 226 4.63 -29.14 -11.31
N ASN A 227 4.02 -29.45 -10.17
CA ASN A 227 3.17 -30.64 -9.97
C ASN A 227 1.68 -30.37 -10.27
N ARG A 228 1.31 -29.17 -10.75
CA ARG A 228 -0.05 -28.89 -11.24
C ARG A 228 -0.31 -29.56 -12.60
N TYR A 229 -1.57 -29.57 -13.04
CA TYR A 229 -1.94 -30.10 -14.35
C TYR A 229 -1.21 -29.39 -15.50
N HIS A 230 -1.03 -30.08 -16.64
CA HIS A 230 -0.16 -29.63 -17.73
C HIS A 230 -0.59 -28.30 -18.37
N SER A 231 -1.90 -28.11 -18.57
CA SER A 231 -2.50 -26.93 -19.22
C SER A 231 -2.74 -25.72 -18.29
N LEU A 232 -2.03 -25.62 -17.16
CA LEU A 232 -2.19 -24.50 -16.25
C LEU A 232 -1.64 -23.19 -16.85
N ALA A 233 -2.50 -22.19 -16.97
CA ALA A 233 -2.14 -20.79 -17.15
C ALA A 233 -2.87 -19.93 -16.10
N LEU A 234 -2.24 -18.86 -15.64
CA LEU A 234 -2.85 -17.97 -14.65
C LEU A 234 -3.85 -17.01 -15.33
N HIS A 235 -5.02 -16.84 -14.71
CA HIS A 235 -6.03 -15.87 -15.14
C HIS A 235 -5.66 -14.41 -14.79
N ASN A 236 -4.81 -14.23 -13.77
CA ASN A 236 -4.31 -12.92 -13.37
C ASN A 236 -3.12 -12.49 -14.21
N GLN A 237 -3.08 -11.20 -14.56
CA GLN A 237 -1.98 -10.63 -15.35
C GLN A 237 -0.66 -10.57 -14.56
N VAL A 238 0.46 -10.56 -15.28
CA VAL A 238 1.84 -10.57 -14.75
C VAL A 238 2.10 -9.57 -13.61
N ASN A 239 1.45 -8.40 -13.64
CA ASN A 239 1.57 -7.35 -12.61
C ASN A 239 1.11 -7.79 -11.21
N LEU A 240 0.17 -8.74 -11.12
CA LEU A 240 -0.33 -9.29 -9.85
C LEU A 240 0.46 -10.51 -9.37
N ASN A 241 1.48 -10.93 -10.11
CA ASN A 241 2.24 -12.18 -9.89
C ASN A 241 3.76 -11.91 -9.75
N GLN A 242 4.14 -10.71 -9.32
CA GLN A 242 5.54 -10.36 -9.07
C GLN A 242 6.02 -10.94 -7.74
N MET A 243 7.31 -11.30 -7.68
CA MET A 243 7.99 -11.55 -6.41
C MET A 243 8.58 -10.24 -5.88
N PRO A 244 8.66 -10.05 -4.54
CA PRO A 244 9.42 -8.93 -3.97
C PRO A 244 10.84 -8.88 -4.55
N TYR A 245 11.27 -7.69 -4.92
CA TYR A 245 12.59 -7.37 -5.47
C TYR A 245 12.95 -8.03 -6.82
N LEU A 246 12.06 -8.86 -7.40
CA LEU A 246 12.27 -9.54 -8.68
C LEU A 246 11.06 -9.30 -9.63
N PRO A 247 10.97 -8.10 -10.23
CA PRO A 247 9.94 -7.81 -11.22
C PRO A 247 10.14 -8.61 -12.51
N TRP A 248 9.05 -8.93 -13.19
CA TRP A 248 9.11 -9.58 -14.50
C TRP A 248 9.70 -8.64 -15.57
N PRO A 249 10.45 -9.17 -16.57
CA PRO A 249 10.94 -8.38 -17.70
C PRO A 249 9.80 -7.66 -18.45
N PRO A 250 9.99 -6.43 -18.95
CA PRO A 250 8.95 -5.67 -19.65
C PRO A 250 8.40 -6.35 -20.93
N ASN A 251 9.13 -7.30 -21.50
CA ASN A 251 8.75 -8.09 -22.67
C ASN A 251 8.09 -9.44 -22.33
N TRP A 252 7.83 -9.73 -21.04
CA TRP A 252 7.20 -10.98 -20.63
C TRP A 252 5.72 -11.05 -21.06
N PRO A 253 5.18 -12.22 -21.43
CA PRO A 253 3.76 -12.37 -21.75
C PRO A 253 2.83 -11.88 -20.63
N LYS A 254 1.67 -11.31 -21.01
CA LYS A 254 0.69 -10.73 -20.06
C LYS A 254 0.19 -11.72 -19.01
N TYR A 255 0.17 -13.02 -19.32
CA TYR A 255 -0.27 -14.10 -18.45
C TYR A 255 0.85 -15.12 -18.27
N LEU A 256 1.04 -15.61 -17.05
CA LEU A 256 2.03 -16.64 -16.76
C LEU A 256 1.49 -18.02 -17.15
N GLN A 257 2.31 -18.79 -17.87
CA GLN A 257 2.09 -20.20 -18.19
C GLN A 257 2.98 -21.08 -17.30
N LYS A 258 2.63 -22.36 -17.21
CA LYS A 258 3.40 -23.39 -16.51
C LYS A 258 4.58 -23.90 -17.34
#